data_AF-A0A7K5IKH6-F1
#
_entry.id   AF-A0A7K5IKH6-F1
#
_cell.length_a   1.000
_cell.length_b   1.000
_cell.length_c   1.000
_cell.angle_alpha   90.00
_cell.angle_beta   90.00
_cell.angle_gamma   90.00
#
_symmetry.space_group_name_H-M   'P 1'
#
loop_
_entity.id
_entity.type
_entity.pdbx_description
1 polymer ?
#
loop_
_entity_poly.entity_id
_entity_poly.type
_entity_poly.pdbx_seq_one_letter_code
_entity_poly.pdbx_strand_id
1 'polypeptide(L)'
;KMVQRLTYRRRLSYNTASNKTRLSRTPGNRIVYLYTKKVGKAPKSACGICPGRLRGVRAVRPKVLMRLSKTKKHVSRAYGGSMCAKCVRDRIKRAFLIEEQKIVVKVLKAQAQSQKSK
;
A
#
# COMPACT_ATOMS: atom_id res chain seq x y z
N LYS A 1 8.38 -27.09 40.30
CA LYS A 1 9.40 -26.79 39.27
C LYS A 1 9.46 -25.27 39.06
N MET A 2 10.54 -24.60 39.45
CA MET A 2 10.61 -23.13 39.40
C MET A 2 10.76 -22.64 37.95
N VAL A 3 9.87 -21.77 37.49
CA VAL A 3 9.88 -21.20 36.13
C VAL A 3 10.84 -20.01 36.08
N GLN A 4 11.65 -19.91 35.01
CA GLN A 4 12.59 -18.81 34.81
C GLN A 4 11.83 -17.48 34.62
N ARG A 5 12.06 -16.50 35.51
CA ARG A 5 11.60 -15.12 35.35
C ARG A 5 12.57 -14.32 34.48
N LEU A 6 12.07 -13.25 33.84
CA LEU A 6 12.82 -12.45 32.88
C LEU A 6 12.79 -10.97 33.26
N THR A 7 13.84 -10.24 32.88
CA THR A 7 13.96 -8.80 33.06
C THR A 7 14.17 -8.09 31.73
N TYR A 8 13.72 -6.84 31.63
CA TYR A 8 14.02 -6.02 30.46
C TYR A 8 15.51 -5.69 30.38
N ARG A 9 16.01 -5.55 29.15
CA ARG A 9 17.42 -5.23 28.85
C ARG A 9 17.66 -3.74 28.55
N ARG A 10 16.63 -2.90 28.67
CA ARG A 10 16.66 -1.45 28.41
C ARG A 10 16.31 -0.72 29.69
N ARG A 11 16.66 0.58 29.76
CA ARG A 11 16.25 1.47 30.85
C ARG A 11 14.74 1.71 30.90
N LEU A 12 14.04 1.62 29.76
CA LEU A 12 12.59 1.78 29.69
C LEU A 12 11.88 0.57 30.31
N SER A 13 11.28 0.77 31.48
CA SER A 13 10.58 -0.25 32.28
C SER A 13 9.12 -0.47 31.87
N TYR A 14 8.49 0.50 31.23
CA TYR A 14 7.05 0.46 30.90
C TYR A 14 6.74 -0.34 29.61
N ASN A 15 5.53 -0.93 29.56
CA ASN A 15 5.02 -1.69 28.40
C ASN A 15 4.41 -0.78 27.31
N THR A 16 5.24 0.09 26.74
CA THR A 16 4.80 1.02 25.69
C THR A 16 4.84 0.38 24.29
N ALA A 17 4.24 1.05 23.30
CA ALA A 17 4.26 0.59 21.90
C ALA A 17 5.67 0.53 21.28
N SER A 18 6.68 1.21 21.85
CA SER A 18 8.09 1.13 21.42
C SER A 18 8.87 0.01 22.13
N ASN A 19 8.32 -0.59 23.19
CA ASN A 19 9.00 -1.56 24.04
C ASN A 19 8.45 -3.00 23.92
N LYS A 20 7.78 -3.32 22.82
CA LYS A 20 7.24 -4.67 22.60
C LYS A 20 8.34 -5.71 22.39
N THR A 21 8.25 -6.83 23.08
CA THR A 21 9.23 -7.92 23.11
C THR A 21 8.62 -9.24 22.63
N ARG A 22 9.48 -10.17 22.22
CA ARG A 22 9.16 -11.60 22.04
C ARG A 22 10.15 -12.45 22.83
N LEU A 23 9.71 -13.62 23.27
CA LEU A 23 10.57 -14.61 23.92
C LEU A 23 11.39 -15.36 22.88
N SER A 24 12.64 -15.66 23.19
CA SER A 24 13.52 -16.48 22.36
C SER A 24 14.38 -17.37 23.26
N ARG A 25 14.47 -18.66 22.93
CA ARG A 25 15.44 -19.57 23.53
C ARG A 25 16.78 -19.39 22.82
N THR A 26 17.85 -19.19 23.57
CA THR A 26 19.20 -19.07 23.03
C THR A 26 19.86 -20.45 22.94
N PRO A 27 20.95 -20.60 22.14
CA PRO A 27 21.74 -21.83 22.10
C PRO A 27 22.27 -22.26 23.46
N GLY A 28 22.61 -21.30 24.34
CA GLY A 28 23.02 -21.57 25.72
C GLY A 28 21.88 -21.95 26.67
N ASN A 29 20.76 -22.43 26.14
CA ASN A 29 19.59 -22.90 26.89
C ASN A 29 18.99 -21.88 27.88
N ARG A 30 19.00 -20.58 27.54
CA ARG A 30 18.37 -19.51 28.34
C ARG A 30 17.23 -18.87 27.56
N ILE A 31 16.14 -18.49 28.24
CA ILE A 31 15.07 -17.69 27.64
C ILE A 31 15.44 -16.21 27.80
N VAL A 32 15.32 -15.42 26.73
CA VAL A 32 15.61 -13.98 26.72
C VAL A 32 14.56 -13.18 25.94
N TYR A 33 14.43 -11.89 26.27
CA TYR A 33 13.65 -10.95 25.46
C TYR A 33 14.44 -10.47 24.23
N LEU A 34 13.80 -10.56 23.06
CA LEU A 34 14.19 -9.84 21.85
C LEU A 34 13.20 -8.71 21.58
N TYR A 35 13.71 -7.49 21.37
CA TYR A 35 12.88 -6.34 21.04
C TYR A 35 12.40 -6.42 19.58
N THR A 36 11.09 -6.47 19.42
CA THR A 36 10.46 -6.52 18.10
C THR A 36 10.50 -5.16 17.40
N LYS A 37 10.53 -5.17 16.07
CA LYS A 37 10.34 -3.96 15.28
C LYS A 37 8.84 -3.70 15.12
N LYS A 38 8.44 -2.43 15.05
CA LYS A 38 7.05 -2.06 14.76
C LYS A 38 6.64 -2.59 13.39
N VAL A 39 5.44 -3.18 13.32
CA VAL A 39 4.87 -3.72 12.08
C VAL A 39 4.71 -2.62 11.03
N GLY A 40 5.11 -2.94 9.80
CA GLY A 40 4.85 -2.11 8.63
C GLY A 40 3.45 -2.34 8.08
N LYS A 41 2.99 -1.46 7.20
CA LYS A 41 1.72 -1.58 6.50
C LYS A 41 1.96 -1.33 5.01
N ALA A 42 1.34 -2.14 4.14
CA ALA A 42 1.38 -1.90 2.70
C ALA A 42 0.61 -0.61 2.34
N PRO A 43 0.94 0.06 1.22
CA PRO A 43 0.25 1.27 0.80
C PRO A 43 -1.24 1.02 0.54
N LYS A 44 -2.07 2.02 0.83
CA LYS A 44 -3.48 2.05 0.40
C LYS A 44 -3.54 2.51 -1.05
N SER A 45 -4.61 2.15 -1.76
CA SER A 45 -4.84 2.65 -3.12
C SER A 45 -5.13 4.15 -3.10
N ALA A 46 -4.51 4.90 -4.02
CA ALA A 46 -4.70 6.34 -4.19
C ALA A 46 -6.12 6.73 -4.65
N CYS A 47 -6.97 5.78 -5.04
CA CYS A 47 -8.35 6.06 -5.42
C CYS A 47 -9.25 6.51 -4.25
N GLY A 48 -8.85 6.28 -2.99
CA GLY A 48 -9.64 6.63 -1.80
C GLY A 48 -10.88 5.76 -1.55
N ILE A 49 -11.39 5.07 -2.57
CA ILE A 49 -12.62 4.27 -2.50
C ILE A 49 -12.35 2.84 -2.01
N CYS A 50 -11.22 2.24 -2.41
CA CYS A 50 -10.92 0.86 -2.05
C CYS A 50 -10.36 0.75 -0.62
N PRO A 51 -10.98 -0.05 0.27
CA PRO A 51 -10.48 -0.25 1.63
C PRO A 51 -9.21 -1.13 1.69
N GLY A 52 -9.00 -1.95 0.65
CA GLY A 52 -7.88 -2.87 0.54
C GLY A 52 -6.52 -2.19 0.36
N ARG A 53 -5.46 -2.89 0.77
CA ARG A 53 -4.07 -2.50 0.53
C ARG A 53 -3.55 -3.09 -0.77
N LEU A 54 -2.55 -2.43 -1.37
CA LEU A 54 -1.95 -2.88 -2.62
C LEU A 54 -1.15 -4.16 -2.41
N ARG A 55 -1.35 -5.11 -3.33
CA ARG A 55 -0.60 -6.36 -3.42
C ARG A 55 0.72 -6.13 -4.17
N GLY A 56 1.71 -6.99 -3.92
CA GLY A 56 3.03 -6.90 -4.56
C GLY A 56 3.98 -5.84 -3.97
N VAL A 57 3.53 -4.99 -3.05
CA VAL A 57 4.40 -4.04 -2.32
C VAL A 57 4.63 -4.54 -0.89
N ARG A 58 5.89 -4.61 -0.46
CA ARG A 58 6.23 -5.14 0.88
C ARG A 58 5.68 -4.24 2.00
N ALA A 59 5.01 -4.86 2.98
CA ALA A 59 4.48 -4.17 4.16
C ALA A 59 5.58 -3.92 5.22
N VAL A 60 6.42 -2.91 4.97
CA VAL A 60 7.56 -2.56 5.85
C VAL A 60 7.49 -1.11 6.35
N ARG A 61 8.39 -0.72 7.26
CA ARG A 61 8.52 0.66 7.73
C ARG A 61 9.15 1.55 6.64
N PRO A 62 8.85 2.86 6.58
CA PRO A 62 9.33 3.75 5.50
C PRO A 62 10.85 3.77 5.32
N LYS A 63 11.63 3.84 6.41
CA LYS A 63 13.11 3.80 6.34
C LYS A 63 13.65 2.45 5.80
N VAL A 64 12.94 1.35 6.05
CA VAL A 64 13.29 0.04 5.48
C VAL A 64 12.91 0.00 3.99
N LEU A 65 11.76 0.57 3.62
CA LEU A 65 11.31 0.68 2.24
C LEU A 65 12.35 1.43 1.38
N MET A 66 12.98 2.48 1.92
CA MET A 66 14.05 3.21 1.22
C MET A 66 15.21 2.29 0.81
N ARG A 67 15.61 1.35 1.68
CA ARG A 67 16.71 0.40 1.46
C ARG A 67 16.36 -0.78 0.54
N LEU A 68 15.09 -1.01 0.22
CA LEU A 68 14.69 -2.11 -0.65
C LEU A 68 15.04 -1.81 -2.12
N SER A 69 15.16 -2.86 -2.94
CA SER A 69 15.29 -2.73 -4.39
C SER A 69 14.00 -2.17 -5.02
N LYS A 70 14.12 -1.55 -6.20
CA LYS A 70 13.00 -0.89 -6.90
C LYS A 70 11.81 -1.82 -7.14
N THR A 71 12.06 -3.04 -7.63
CA THR A 71 11.04 -4.05 -7.93
C THR A 71 10.22 -4.49 -6.72
N LYS A 72 10.75 -4.37 -5.50
CA LYS A 72 10.05 -4.71 -4.25
C LYS A 72 9.12 -3.59 -3.75
N LYS A 73 9.16 -2.41 -4.38
CA LYS A 73 8.39 -1.22 -3.99
C LYS A 73 7.16 -0.96 -4.86
N HIS A 74 7.08 -1.54 -6.06
CA HIS A 74 5.99 -1.32 -7.01
C HIS A 74 5.66 -2.57 -7.82
N VAL A 75 4.57 -2.53 -8.58
CA VAL A 75 4.19 -3.55 -9.56
C VAL A 75 4.44 -3.00 -10.97
N SER A 76 4.86 -3.84 -11.92
CA SER A 76 5.13 -3.48 -13.32
C SER A 76 3.84 -3.24 -14.12
N ARG A 77 3.19 -2.09 -13.88
CA ARG A 77 1.98 -1.64 -14.60
C ARG A 77 1.78 -0.13 -14.43
N ALA A 78 0.92 0.47 -15.26
CA ALA A 78 0.49 1.86 -15.06
C ALA A 78 -0.10 2.06 -13.65
N TYR A 79 0.35 3.12 -12.96
CA TYR A 79 0.03 3.41 -11.55
C TYR A 79 0.36 2.26 -10.56
N GLY A 80 1.32 1.39 -10.91
CA GLY A 80 1.76 0.28 -10.07
C GLY A 80 2.34 0.74 -8.73
N GLY A 81 1.85 0.16 -7.63
CA GLY A 81 2.25 0.57 -6.28
C GLY A 81 1.59 1.85 -5.76
N SER A 82 0.76 2.52 -6.57
CA SER A 82 -0.03 3.69 -6.17
C SER A 82 -1.54 3.41 -6.21
N MET A 83 -2.02 2.71 -7.24
CA MET A 83 -3.44 2.38 -7.40
C MET A 83 -3.67 0.88 -7.50
N CYS A 84 -4.90 0.41 -7.22
CA CYS A 84 -5.30 -0.98 -7.40
C CYS A 84 -5.65 -1.31 -8.87
N ALA A 85 -5.65 -2.59 -9.25
CA ALA A 85 -5.83 -2.99 -10.65
C ALA A 85 -7.21 -2.65 -11.19
N LYS A 86 -8.24 -2.87 -10.37
CA LYS A 86 -9.63 -2.55 -10.68
C LYS A 86 -9.81 -1.07 -11.05
N CYS A 87 -9.39 -0.15 -10.17
CA CYS A 87 -9.56 1.28 -10.42
C CYS A 87 -8.75 1.80 -11.61
N VAL A 88 -7.58 1.22 -11.91
CA VAL A 88 -6.83 1.59 -13.12
C VAL A 88 -7.60 1.20 -14.37
N ARG A 89 -8.19 -0.01 -14.41
CA ARG A 89 -9.02 -0.46 -15.52
C ARG A 89 -10.25 0.43 -15.70
N ASP A 90 -10.94 0.73 -14.61
CA ASP A 90 -12.15 1.57 -14.65
C ASP A 90 -11.83 3.00 -15.10
N ARG A 91 -10.66 3.53 -14.69
CA ARG A 91 -10.16 4.83 -15.14
C ARG A 91 -9.86 4.84 -16.64
N ILE A 92 -9.24 3.79 -17.18
CA ILE A 92 -8.98 3.67 -18.62
C ILE A 92 -10.30 3.64 -19.41
N LYS A 93 -11.24 2.77 -19.00
CA LYS A 93 -12.56 2.69 -19.64
C LYS A 93 -13.31 4.01 -19.59
N ARG A 94 -13.33 4.67 -18.43
CA ARG A 94 -14.01 5.96 -18.24
C ARG A 94 -13.39 7.05 -19.09
N ALA A 95 -12.06 7.14 -19.12
CA ALA A 95 -11.37 8.15 -19.92
C ALA A 95 -11.70 7.99 -21.41
N PHE A 96 -11.65 6.75 -21.91
CA PHE A 96 -12.03 6.44 -23.29
C PHE A 96 -13.47 6.84 -23.61
N LEU A 97 -14.45 6.35 -22.83
CA LEU A 97 -15.87 6.63 -23.10
C LEU A 97 -16.23 8.11 -23.00
N ILE A 98 -15.59 8.87 -22.11
CA ILE A 98 -15.81 10.32 -22.01
C ILE A 98 -15.30 11.04 -23.27
N GLU A 99 -14.14 10.65 -23.80
CA GLU A 99 -13.63 11.24 -25.05
C GLU A 99 -14.49 10.86 -26.26
N GLU A 100 -14.92 9.60 -26.37
CA GLU A 100 -15.85 9.17 -27.42
C GLU A 100 -17.16 9.97 -27.35
N GLN A 101 -17.74 10.14 -26.16
CA GLN A 101 -18.95 10.94 -25.99
C GLN A 101 -18.75 12.39 -26.42
N LYS A 102 -17.59 12.99 -26.12
CA LYS A 102 -17.26 14.36 -26.56
C LYS A 102 -17.19 14.47 -28.08
N ILE A 103 -16.61 13.47 -28.75
CA ILE A 103 -16.54 13.42 -30.21
C ILE A 103 -17.95 13.33 -30.82
N VAL A 104 -18.79 12.42 -30.31
CA VAL A 104 -20.19 12.29 -30.77
C VAL A 104 -20.95 13.61 -30.60
N VAL A 105 -20.82 14.27 -29.44
CA VAL A 105 -21.44 15.57 -29.20
C VAL A 105 -20.93 16.63 -30.18
N LYS A 106 -19.65 16.62 -30.54
CA LYS A 106 -19.08 17.55 -31.53
C LYS A 106 -19.64 17.30 -32.94
N VAL A 107 -19.75 16.04 -33.35
CA VAL A 107 -20.32 15.66 -34.65
C VAL A 107 -21.80 16.03 -34.75
N LEU A 108 -22.59 15.73 -33.72
CA LEU A 108 -24.01 16.10 -33.68
C LEU A 108 -24.21 17.62 -33.77
N LYS A 109 -23.38 18.41 -33.08
CA LYS A 109 -23.40 19.88 -33.18
C LYS A 109 -23.07 20.37 -34.59
N ALA A 110 -22.05 19.78 -35.24
CA ALA A 110 -21.69 20.13 -36.62
C ALA A 110 -22.79 19.77 -37.62
N GLN A 111 -23.44 18.61 -37.47
CA GLN A 111 -24.58 18.20 -38.29
C GLN A 111 -25.77 19.15 -38.12
N ALA A 112 -26.10 19.53 -36.88
CA ALA A 112 -27.19 20.47 -36.60
C ALA A 112 -26.92 21.88 -37.19
N GLN A 113 -25.68 22.34 -37.19
CA GLN A 113 -25.29 23.59 -37.85
C GLN A 113 -25.42 23.51 -39.38
N SER A 114 -24.98 22.42 -39.99
CA SER A 114 -25.12 22.19 -41.44
C SER A 114 -26.58 22.16 -41.90
N GLN A 115 -27.47 21.56 -41.09
CA GLN A 115 -28.90 21.51 -41.39
C GLN A 115 -29.58 22.88 -41.29
N LYS A 116 -29.13 23.76 -40.37
CA LYS A 116 -29.67 25.13 -40.24
C LYS A 116 -29.22 26.08 -41.34
N SER A 117 -28.07 25.82 -41.97
CA SER A 117 -27.54 26.65 -43.06
C SER A 117 -28.09 26.30 -44.44
N LYS A 118 -28.78 25.16 -44.56
CA LYS A 118 -29.56 24.79 -45.74
C LYS A 118 -30.97 25.31 -45.60
#